data_AF-A0A4W5N9A0-F1
#
_entry.id   AF-A0A4W5N9A0-F1
#
_cell.length_a   1.000
_cell.length_b   1.000
_cell.length_c   1.000
_cell.angle_alpha   90.00
_cell.angle_beta   90.00
_cell.angle_gamma   90.00
#
_symmetry.space_group_name_H-M   'P 1'
#
loop_
_entity.id
_entity.type
_entity.pdbx_description
1 polymer ?
#
loop_
_entity_poly.entity_id
_entity_poly.type
_entity_poly.pdbx_seq_one_letter_code
_entity_poly.pdbx_strand_id
1 'polypeptide(L)'
;MFICIKHGDNEQFLANTNCPVVLLLQYMRAKMGLPETELVDLCDDRGALKLLFLSQQPQECASRLLPPRCSLIFCIVNRNPKDGAYISITPLVANPDPALLETLQTQTDSLERARLRQLRSQEDRRATEAPSQTQPTQTAKGRGRVVHMETPDDEPSNRRTGGRRSRN
;
A
#
# COMPACT_ATOMS: atom_id res chain seq x y z
N MET A 1 -23.53 1.30 -9.35
CA MET A 1 -23.26 0.42 -10.51
C MET A 1 -23.15 -0.98 -9.96
N PHE A 2 -23.72 -1.99 -10.62
CA PHE A 2 -23.65 -3.36 -10.11
C PHE A 2 -22.81 -4.23 -11.04
N ILE A 3 -22.06 -5.16 -10.44
CA ILE A 3 -21.40 -6.28 -11.10
C ILE A 3 -21.99 -7.58 -10.57
N CYS A 4 -21.88 -8.64 -11.37
CA CYS A 4 -22.21 -9.99 -10.96
C CYS A 4 -20.93 -10.72 -10.49
N ILE A 5 -20.95 -11.31 -9.31
CA ILE A 5 -19.83 -12.11 -8.79
C ILE A 5 -20.30 -13.57 -8.72
N LYS A 6 -19.66 -14.43 -9.52
CA LYS A 6 -19.90 -15.87 -9.62
C LYS A 6 -19.08 -16.63 -8.59
N HIS A 7 -19.67 -17.65 -8.00
CA HIS A 7 -19.01 -18.60 -7.11
C HIS A 7 -19.75 -19.95 -7.08
N GLY A 8 -19.17 -20.94 -6.40
CA GLY A 8 -19.79 -22.24 -6.14
C GLY A 8 -20.32 -22.92 -7.41
N ASP A 9 -21.39 -23.69 -7.25
CA ASP A 9 -22.09 -24.33 -8.37
C ASP A 9 -23.13 -23.39 -8.97
N ASN A 10 -22.69 -22.58 -9.95
CA ASN A 10 -23.54 -21.63 -10.67
C ASN A 10 -24.23 -20.58 -9.78
N GLU A 11 -23.72 -20.36 -8.57
CA GLU A 11 -24.21 -19.33 -7.69
C GLU A 11 -23.61 -17.97 -8.06
N GLN A 12 -24.36 -16.91 -7.76
CA GLN A 12 -23.89 -15.56 -7.97
C GLN A 12 -24.59 -14.57 -7.05
N PHE A 13 -23.92 -13.46 -6.77
CA PHE A 13 -24.51 -12.31 -6.10
C PHE A 13 -24.12 -11.00 -6.77
N LEU A 14 -24.99 -10.00 -6.60
CA LEU A 14 -24.72 -8.64 -7.06
C LEU A 14 -23.90 -7.88 -6.02
N ALA A 15 -22.96 -7.07 -6.50
CA ALA A 15 -22.20 -6.14 -5.68
C ALA A 15 -22.27 -4.72 -6.25
N ASN A 16 -22.62 -3.74 -5.40
CA ASN A 16 -22.59 -2.33 -5.79
C ASN A 16 -21.15 -1.82 -5.78
N THR A 17 -20.62 -1.44 -6.93
CA THR A 17 -19.27 -0.90 -7.06
C THR A 17 -19.18 0.61 -6.84
N ASN A 18 -20.32 1.29 -6.57
CA ASN A 18 -20.34 2.69 -6.13
C ASN A 18 -20.03 2.80 -4.63
N CYS A 19 -18.99 2.10 -4.17
CA CYS A 19 -18.50 2.12 -2.80
C CYS A 19 -16.97 2.00 -2.79
N PRO A 20 -16.30 2.36 -1.68
CA PRO A 20 -14.88 2.11 -1.50
C PRO A 20 -14.47 0.65 -1.77
N VAL A 21 -13.29 0.44 -2.36
CA VAL A 21 -12.72 -0.91 -2.59
C VAL A 21 -12.72 -1.74 -1.30
N VAL A 22 -12.37 -1.14 -0.16
CA VAL A 22 -12.37 -1.83 1.14
C VAL A 22 -13.76 -2.37 1.53
N LEU A 23 -14.83 -1.61 1.26
CA LEU A 23 -16.20 -2.03 1.57
C LEU A 23 -16.67 -3.12 0.60
N LEU A 24 -16.27 -3.04 -0.67
CA LEU A 24 -16.53 -4.09 -1.64
C LEU A 24 -15.91 -5.42 -1.20
N LEU A 25 -14.63 -5.41 -0.80
CA LEU A 25 -13.91 -6.59 -0.31
C LEU A 25 -14.53 -7.14 0.99
N GLN A 26 -14.95 -6.25 1.90
CA GLN A 26 -15.66 -6.66 3.12
C GLN A 26 -16.99 -7.35 2.80
N TYR A 27 -17.81 -6.75 1.92
CA TYR A 27 -19.08 -7.33 1.48
C TYR A 27 -18.86 -8.70 0.83
N MET A 28 -17.86 -8.82 -0.05
CA MET A 28 -17.47 -10.07 -0.67
C MET A 28 -17.16 -11.18 0.34
N ARG A 29 -16.32 -10.91 1.35
CA ARG A 29 -16.03 -11.87 2.42
C ARG A 29 -17.28 -12.27 3.19
N ALA A 30 -18.11 -11.30 3.58
CA ALA A 30 -19.34 -11.56 4.30
C ALA A 30 -20.31 -12.44 3.50
N LYS A 31 -20.44 -12.21 2.19
CA LYS A 31 -21.28 -13.03 1.30
C LYS A 31 -20.78 -14.47 1.18
N MET A 32 -19.47 -14.67 1.30
CA MET A 32 -18.84 -15.99 1.25
C MET A 32 -18.67 -16.65 2.64
N GLY A 33 -19.10 -15.98 3.73
CA GLY A 33 -18.91 -16.48 5.09
C GLY A 33 -17.44 -16.58 5.53
N LEU A 34 -16.55 -15.77 4.94
CA LEU A 34 -15.12 -15.79 5.18
C LEU A 34 -14.72 -14.82 6.31
N PRO A 35 -13.62 -15.10 7.05
CA PRO A 35 -13.11 -14.20 8.07
C PRO A 35 -12.60 -12.89 7.46
N GLU A 36 -12.59 -11.79 8.23
CA GLU A 36 -12.17 -10.47 7.74
C GLU A 36 -10.71 -10.43 7.24
N THR A 37 -9.86 -11.30 7.79
CA THR A 37 -8.45 -11.43 7.43
C THR A 37 -8.23 -12.17 6.12
N GLU A 38 -9.26 -12.82 5.57
CA GLU A 38 -9.14 -13.59 4.32
C GLU A 38 -8.85 -12.64 3.16
N LEU A 39 -7.83 -13.00 2.37
CA LEU A 39 -7.42 -12.20 1.22
C LEU A 39 -8.17 -12.69 0.00
N VAL A 40 -8.97 -11.79 -0.58
CA VAL A 40 -9.89 -12.13 -1.67
C VAL A 40 -9.71 -11.15 -2.83
N ASP A 41 -9.97 -11.63 -4.04
CA ASP A 41 -9.95 -10.81 -5.24
C ASP A 41 -11.00 -11.32 -6.25
N LEU A 42 -11.04 -10.67 -7.41
CA LEU A 42 -11.86 -11.06 -8.55
C LEU A 42 -10.98 -11.32 -9.78
N CYS A 43 -11.34 -12.31 -10.59
CA CYS A 43 -10.87 -12.45 -11.96
C CYS A 43 -12.04 -12.46 -12.95
N ASP A 44 -11.78 -12.27 -14.25
CA ASP A 44 -12.77 -12.59 -15.28
C ASP A 44 -12.66 -14.06 -15.73
N ASP A 45 -13.48 -14.43 -16.71
CA ASP A 45 -13.55 -15.76 -17.31
C ASP A 45 -12.21 -16.23 -17.91
N ARG A 46 -11.32 -15.31 -18.27
CA ARG A 46 -9.98 -15.60 -18.80
C ARG A 46 -8.89 -15.58 -17.73
N GLY A 47 -9.25 -15.37 -16.46
CA GLY A 47 -8.30 -15.34 -15.36
C GLY A 47 -7.54 -14.02 -15.19
N ALA A 48 -7.98 -12.93 -15.83
CA ALA A 48 -7.35 -11.62 -15.60
C ALA A 48 -7.86 -11.02 -14.27
N LEU A 49 -6.97 -10.99 -13.29
CA LEU A 49 -7.22 -10.47 -11.95
C LEU A 49 -7.51 -8.97 -11.94
N LYS A 50 -8.34 -8.55 -10.99
CA LYS A 50 -8.65 -7.13 -10.76
C LYS A 50 -7.73 -6.48 -9.74
N LEU A 51 -6.96 -7.28 -8.99
CA LEU A 51 -5.92 -6.84 -8.06
C LEU A 51 -6.44 -5.85 -7.01
N LEU A 52 -7.70 -6.00 -6.61
CA LEU A 52 -8.35 -5.10 -5.64
C LEU A 52 -7.64 -5.16 -4.29
N PHE A 53 -7.16 -6.35 -3.92
CA PHE A 53 -6.40 -6.59 -2.69
C PHE A 53 -5.03 -5.88 -2.64
N LEU A 54 -4.53 -5.39 -3.77
CA LEU A 54 -3.30 -4.59 -3.88
C LEU A 54 -3.56 -3.10 -3.99
N SER A 55 -4.83 -2.67 -3.97
CA SER A 55 -5.16 -1.26 -4.14
C SER A 55 -4.44 -0.40 -3.11
N GLN A 56 -3.63 0.54 -3.60
CA GLN A 56 -2.97 1.56 -2.78
C GLN A 56 -3.96 2.62 -2.29
N GLN A 57 -5.16 2.64 -2.86
CA GLN A 57 -6.22 3.60 -2.57
C GLN A 57 -7.51 2.85 -2.22
N PRO A 58 -7.54 2.11 -1.09
CA PRO A 58 -8.67 1.24 -0.74
C PRO A 58 -9.97 2.04 -0.43
N GLN A 59 -9.85 3.34 -0.17
CA GLN A 59 -10.98 4.24 0.05
C GLN A 59 -11.61 4.76 -1.25
N GLU A 60 -10.95 4.59 -2.39
CA GLU A 60 -11.51 5.01 -3.67
C GLU A 60 -12.65 4.10 -4.11
N CYS A 61 -13.56 4.68 -4.90
CA CYS A 61 -14.72 3.99 -5.43
C CYS A 61 -14.30 2.83 -6.36
N ALA A 62 -14.76 1.62 -6.05
CA ALA A 62 -14.41 0.40 -6.78
C ALA A 62 -14.82 0.43 -8.26
N SER A 63 -15.84 1.21 -8.61
CA SER A 63 -16.26 1.46 -9.99
C SER A 63 -15.18 2.12 -10.86
N ARG A 64 -14.11 2.67 -10.27
CA ARG A 64 -12.95 3.18 -11.01
C ARG A 64 -12.03 2.07 -11.50
N LEU A 65 -12.04 0.91 -10.83
CA LEU A 65 -11.18 -0.23 -11.13
C LEU A 65 -11.94 -1.35 -11.87
N LEU A 66 -13.26 -1.35 -11.76
CA LEU A 66 -14.10 -2.43 -12.26
C LEU A 66 -14.98 -1.94 -13.42
N PRO A 67 -15.04 -2.67 -14.54
CA PRO A 67 -15.89 -2.29 -15.65
C PRO A 67 -17.38 -2.38 -15.26
N PRO A 68 -18.25 -1.54 -15.86
CA PRO A 68 -19.69 -1.62 -15.66
C PRO A 68 -20.26 -2.94 -16.15
N ARG A 69 -21.24 -3.48 -15.40
CA ARG A 69 -22.10 -4.60 -15.85
C ARG A 69 -21.32 -5.86 -16.25
N CYS A 70 -20.16 -6.11 -15.65
CA CYS A 70 -19.40 -7.33 -15.88
C CYS A 70 -19.82 -8.48 -14.96
N SER A 71 -19.45 -9.69 -15.36
CA SER A 71 -19.47 -10.87 -14.52
C SER A 71 -18.03 -11.26 -14.19
N LEU A 72 -17.75 -11.42 -12.90
CA LEU A 72 -16.43 -11.77 -12.38
C LEU A 72 -16.52 -13.01 -11.50
N ILE A 73 -15.41 -13.72 -11.35
CA ILE A 73 -15.29 -14.93 -10.54
C ILE A 73 -14.60 -14.55 -9.23
N PHE A 74 -15.15 -15.04 -8.12
CA PHE A 74 -14.54 -14.87 -6.80
C PHE A 74 -13.26 -15.70 -6.66
N CYS A 75 -12.19 -15.09 -6.15
CA CYS A 75 -10.92 -15.79 -5.88
C CYS A 75 -10.48 -15.62 -4.42
N ILE A 76 -9.89 -16.68 -3.85
CA ILE A 76 -9.05 -16.60 -2.64
C ILE A 76 -7.59 -16.41 -3.06
N VAL A 77 -6.89 -15.49 -2.41
CA VAL A 77 -5.46 -15.23 -2.62
C VAL A 77 -4.70 -15.76 -1.41
N ASN A 78 -4.03 -16.89 -1.56
CA ASN A 78 -3.25 -17.49 -0.49
C ASN A 78 -1.83 -16.94 -0.48
N ARG A 79 -1.40 -16.41 0.67
CA ARG A 79 -0.03 -16.00 0.92
C ARG A 79 0.57 -16.77 2.09
N ASN A 80 1.86 -17.02 2.03
CA ASN A 80 2.61 -17.56 3.15
C ASN A 80 2.65 -16.52 4.27
N PRO A 81 2.14 -16.83 5.48
CA PRO A 81 2.10 -15.88 6.58
C PRO A 81 3.49 -15.50 7.10
N LYS A 82 4.53 -16.29 6.82
CA LYS A 82 5.90 -16.05 7.31
C LYS A 82 6.64 -14.98 6.51
N ASP A 83 6.58 -15.05 5.19
CA ASP A 83 7.38 -14.23 4.28
C ASP A 83 6.54 -13.43 3.27
N GLY A 84 5.21 -13.59 3.29
CA GLY A 84 4.28 -12.94 2.39
C GLY A 84 4.32 -13.46 0.95
N ALA A 85 4.98 -14.59 0.68
CA ALA A 85 5.06 -15.17 -0.66
C ALA A 85 3.67 -15.56 -1.18
N TYR A 86 3.40 -15.32 -2.46
CA TYR A 86 2.17 -15.79 -3.09
C TYR A 86 2.23 -17.30 -3.31
N ILE A 87 1.25 -18.03 -2.75
CA ILE A 87 1.17 -19.49 -2.85
C ILE A 87 0.23 -19.89 -3.99
N SER A 88 -0.98 -19.33 -3.99
CA SER A 88 -1.99 -19.65 -5.00
C SER A 88 -3.05 -18.57 -5.09
N ILE A 89 -3.72 -18.52 -6.23
CA ILE A 89 -4.95 -17.77 -6.42
C ILE A 89 -5.99 -18.75 -6.93
N THR A 90 -6.97 -19.06 -6.08
CA THR A 90 -7.93 -20.15 -6.31
C THR A 90 -9.30 -19.56 -6.63
N PRO A 91 -9.86 -19.83 -7.83
CA PRO A 91 -11.22 -19.43 -8.14
C PRO A 91 -12.20 -20.32 -7.39
N LEU A 92 -13.19 -19.72 -6.72
CA LEU A 92 -14.20 -20.46 -5.96
C LEU A 92 -15.44 -20.73 -6.82
N VAL A 93 -15.29 -21.51 -7.89
CA VAL A 93 -16.39 -21.98 -8.75
C VAL A 93 -16.32 -23.49 -8.90
N ALA A 94 -17.47 -24.12 -9.16
CA ALA A 94 -17.54 -25.53 -9.48
C ALA A 94 -16.91 -25.78 -10.85
N ASN A 95 -16.04 -26.79 -10.93
CA ASN A 95 -15.41 -27.24 -12.17
C ASN A 95 -14.79 -26.09 -12.99
N PRO A 96 -13.82 -25.35 -12.42
CA PRO A 96 -13.16 -24.26 -13.14
C PRO A 96 -12.50 -24.78 -14.42
N ASP A 97 -12.59 -24.00 -15.50
CA ASP A 97 -11.90 -24.29 -16.75
C ASP A 97 -10.40 -24.52 -16.48
N PRO A 98 -9.78 -25.62 -16.94
CA PRO A 98 -8.35 -25.83 -16.83
C PRO A 98 -7.50 -24.65 -17.34
N ALA A 99 -7.93 -23.96 -18.41
CA ALA A 99 -7.22 -22.80 -18.94
C ALA A 99 -7.27 -21.59 -17.99
N LEU A 100 -8.39 -21.44 -17.25
CA LEU A 100 -8.51 -20.43 -16.19
C LEU A 100 -7.52 -20.74 -15.06
N LEU A 101 -7.42 -22.00 -14.64
CA LEU A 101 -6.49 -22.42 -13.59
C LEU A 101 -5.03 -22.17 -13.98
N GLU A 102 -4.64 -22.52 -15.21
CA GLU A 102 -3.29 -22.27 -15.72
C GLU A 102 -2.96 -20.77 -15.76
N THR A 103 -3.93 -19.95 -16.17
CA THR A 103 -3.75 -18.50 -16.18
C THR A 103 -3.58 -17.95 -14.77
N LEU A 104 -4.39 -18.38 -13.80
CA LEU A 104 -4.27 -17.95 -12.41
C LEU A 104 -2.96 -18.42 -11.76
N GLN A 105 -2.45 -19.60 -12.11
CA GLN A 105 -1.12 -20.03 -11.71
C GLN A 105 -0.04 -19.09 -12.27
N THR A 106 -0.12 -18.76 -13.56
CA THR A 106 0.82 -17.83 -14.20
C THR A 106 0.77 -16.43 -13.57
N GLN A 107 -0.42 -15.96 -13.19
CA GLN A 107 -0.60 -14.69 -12.47
C GLN A 107 0.04 -14.76 -11.07
N THR A 108 -0.17 -15.86 -10.34
CA THR A 108 0.42 -16.09 -9.01
C THR A 108 1.94 -16.03 -9.08
N ASP A 109 2.55 -16.76 -10.01
CA ASP A 109 4.01 -16.77 -10.19
C ASP A 109 4.55 -15.38 -10.56
N SER A 110 3.79 -14.63 -11.37
CA SER A 110 4.18 -13.29 -11.81
C SER A 110 4.15 -12.29 -10.66
N LEU A 111 3.15 -12.37 -9.78
CA LEU A 111 3.06 -11.59 -8.55
C LEU A 111 4.22 -11.92 -7.59
N GLU A 112 4.57 -13.20 -7.45
CA GLU A 112 5.70 -13.60 -6.60
C GLU A 112 7.03 -13.10 -7.16
N ARG A 113 7.26 -13.25 -8.47
CA ARG A 113 8.45 -12.68 -9.13
C ARG A 113 8.52 -11.17 -8.93
N ALA A 114 7.40 -10.45 -9.02
CA ALA A 114 7.35 -9.01 -8.78
C ALA A 114 7.70 -8.66 -7.34
N ARG A 115 7.15 -9.40 -6.36
CA ARG A 115 7.45 -9.23 -4.93
C ARG A 115 8.94 -9.43 -4.63
N LEU A 116 9.55 -10.49 -5.16
CA LEU A 116 10.97 -10.78 -4.97
C LEU A 116 11.87 -9.70 -5.59
N ARG A 117 11.53 -9.17 -6.78
CA ARG A 117 12.25 -8.04 -7.36
C ARG A 117 12.19 -6.80 -6.48
N GLN A 118 11.01 -6.48 -5.95
CA GLN A 118 10.84 -5.34 -5.05
C GLN A 118 11.64 -5.50 -3.76
N LEU A 119 11.71 -6.71 -3.20
CA LEU A 119 12.47 -6.99 -1.99
C LEU A 119 13.98 -6.77 -2.21
N ARG A 120 14.53 -7.33 -3.28
CA ARG A 120 15.94 -7.13 -3.66
C ARG A 120 16.27 -5.66 -3.86
N SER A 121 15.42 -4.92 -4.58
CA SER A 121 15.61 -3.48 -4.77
C SER A 121 15.59 -2.66 -3.46
N GLN A 122 14.88 -3.12 -2.43
CA GLN A 122 14.90 -2.47 -1.12
C GLN A 122 16.18 -2.79 -0.33
N GLU A 123 16.68 -4.03 -0.44
CA GLU A 123 17.95 -4.45 0.16
C GLU A 123 19.12 -3.66 -0.44
N ASP A 124 19.16 -3.52 -1.76
CA ASP A 124 20.20 -2.75 -2.47
C ASP A 124 20.22 -1.27 -2.03
N ARG A 125 19.03 -0.66 -1.87
CA ARG A 125 18.90 0.72 -1.37
C ARG A 125 19.42 0.85 0.06
N ARG A 126 19.07 -0.08 0.95
CA ARG A 126 19.54 -0.09 2.35
C ARG A 126 21.05 -0.29 2.45
N ALA A 127 21.64 -1.13 1.60
CA ALA A 127 23.09 -1.33 1.57
C ALA A 127 23.84 -0.07 1.14
N THR A 128 23.24 0.74 0.27
CA THR A 128 23.83 2.00 -0.22
C THR A 128 23.69 3.16 0.78
N GLU A 129 22.68 3.11 1.65
CA GLU A 129 22.38 4.14 2.67
C GLU A 129 23.00 3.84 4.06
N ALA A 130 23.78 2.76 4.21
CA ALA A 130 24.46 2.46 5.46
C ALA A 130 25.45 3.59 5.84
N PRO A 131 25.39 4.15 7.06
CA PRO A 131 26.25 5.26 7.44
C PRO A 131 27.71 4.79 7.50
N SER A 132 28.60 5.49 6.80
CA SER A 132 30.03 5.39 7.01
C SER A 132 30.37 5.81 8.44
N GLN A 133 30.32 4.87 9.38
CA GLN A 133 30.96 5.06 10.68
C GLN A 133 32.46 4.85 10.51
N THR A 134 33.15 5.94 10.20
CA THR A 134 34.58 6.09 10.47
C THR A 134 34.79 7.29 11.38
N GLN A 135 35.06 7.00 12.64
CA GLN A 135 35.87 7.84 13.53
C GLN A 135 36.93 6.90 14.14
N PRO A 136 38.19 7.35 14.41
CA PRO A 136 38.42 8.38 15.42
C PRO A 136 39.68 9.30 15.28
N THR A 137 39.77 10.23 16.25
CA THR A 137 40.91 11.04 16.78
C THR A 137 41.51 12.15 15.88
N GLN A 138 41.80 13.37 16.37
CA GLN A 138 42.65 13.71 17.51
C GLN A 138 42.26 15.03 18.24
N THR A 139 42.55 15.02 19.54
CA THR A 139 42.55 16.13 20.49
C THR A 139 43.60 17.21 20.19
N ALA A 140 43.26 18.49 20.36
CA ALA A 140 44.23 19.53 20.68
C ALA A 140 43.68 20.49 21.74
N LYS A 141 44.27 20.41 22.94
CA LYS A 141 44.17 21.41 24.02
C LYS A 141 45.02 22.62 23.62
N GLY A 142 44.46 23.83 23.69
CA GLY A 142 45.21 25.08 23.56
C GLY A 142 44.62 26.15 24.49
N ARG A 143 45.37 26.48 25.55
CA ARG A 143 45.09 27.47 26.60
C ARG A 143 45.61 28.85 26.18
N GLY A 144 44.91 29.93 26.58
CA GLY A 144 45.43 31.30 26.67
C GLY A 144 44.66 32.32 25.82
N ARG A 145 44.42 33.57 26.19
CA ARG A 145 44.56 34.36 27.42
C ARG A 145 43.77 35.66 27.16
N VAL A 146 43.06 36.16 28.17
CA VAL A 146 42.32 37.43 28.16
C VAL A 146 43.29 38.61 28.04
N VAL A 147 42.96 39.60 27.21
CA VAL A 147 43.33 41.01 27.42
C VAL A 147 42.14 41.90 27.06
N HIS A 148 41.88 42.85 27.95
CA HIS A 148 40.77 43.78 28.08
C HIS A 148 41.05 45.12 27.33
N MET A 149 40.09 46.04 27.44
CA MET A 149 40.07 47.50 27.11
C MET A 149 39.59 47.84 25.69
N GLU A 150 38.63 48.75 25.46
CA GLU A 150 37.96 49.75 26.30
C GLU A 150 36.66 50.20 25.57
N THR A 151 35.58 50.46 26.32
CA THR A 151 34.39 51.26 25.93
C THR A 151 34.61 52.68 26.50
N PRO A 152 33.93 53.77 26.06
CA PRO A 152 32.48 53.88 25.83
C PRO A 152 32.13 54.87 24.68
N ASP A 153 30.93 55.37 24.38
CA ASP A 153 29.65 55.57 25.06
C ASP A 153 28.57 55.95 24.01
N ASP A 154 27.34 56.20 24.48
CA ASP A 154 26.17 56.81 23.82
C ASP A 154 25.07 55.87 23.26
N GLU A 155 24.21 55.44 24.19
CA GLU A 155 22.76 55.32 23.99
C GLU A 155 22.14 56.76 24.05
N PRO A 156 20.97 57.05 23.43
CA PRO A 156 19.73 56.63 24.08
C PRO A 156 18.55 56.29 23.15
N SER A 157 17.80 55.26 23.57
CA SER A 157 16.35 55.18 23.72
C SER A 157 15.43 55.85 22.70
N ASN A 158 14.55 55.05 22.07
CA ASN A 158 13.12 55.30 22.29
C ASN A 158 12.18 54.11 22.03
N ARG A 159 11.22 54.00 22.95
CA ARG A 159 10.02 53.15 22.93
C ARG A 159 9.07 53.58 21.81
N ARG A 160 8.26 52.67 21.26
CA ARG A 160 6.77 52.66 21.40
C ARG A 160 6.03 51.81 20.34
N THR A 161 5.25 50.86 20.86
CA THR A 161 3.81 50.58 20.63
C THR A 161 3.20 50.42 19.23
N GLY A 162 2.35 49.37 19.13
CA GLY A 162 1.11 49.33 18.34
C GLY A 162 1.24 48.54 17.04
N GLY A 163 0.32 47.67 16.62
CA GLY A 163 -1.02 47.33 17.07
C GLY A 163 -1.84 46.87 15.85
N ARG A 164 -2.82 45.99 16.12
CA ARG A 164 -4.12 45.84 15.40
C ARG A 164 -4.22 45.05 14.07
N ARG A 165 -4.90 43.90 14.20
CA ARG A 165 -6.06 43.36 13.43
C ARG A 165 -6.33 43.84 11.98
N SER A 166 -6.61 42.88 11.09
CA SER A 166 -7.92 42.68 10.40
C SER A 166 -7.88 41.34 9.64
N ARG A 167 -8.74 40.34 9.90
CA ARG A 167 -10.01 40.04 9.21
C ARG A 167 -10.08 40.51 7.74
N ASN A 168 -10.05 39.56 6.82
CA ASN A 168 -11.21 39.12 6.05
C ASN A 168 -11.12 37.62 5.78
#